data_AF-A0A352CJF5-F1
#
_entry.id   AF-A0A352CJF5-F1
#
_cell.length_a   1.000
_cell.length_b   1.000
_cell.length_c   1.000
_cell.angle_alpha   90.00
_cell.angle_beta   90.00
_cell.angle_gamma   90.00
#
_symmetry.space_group_name_H-M   'P 1'
#
loop_
_entity.id
_entity.type
_entity.pdbx_description
1 polymer ?
#
loop_
_entity_poly.entity_id
_entity_poly.type
_entity_poly.pdbx_seq_one_letter_code
_entity_poly.pdbx_strand_id
1 'polypeptide(L)'
;MPLGSFEPDDLILVVYSDGNYEITDQETTQKFDADKVLQIEKFDPEKVITAVYADMEKKQYILKRFKVETSTLKSKFFFIKEGADNYVEAVTTDPEPVLAMQQGKGTQIRKAKLKLGKIAEVTGWKTVGTKLADYSKSTEMEWVRSKPGAQPELFE
;
A
#
# COMPACT_ATOMS: atom_id res chain seq x y z
N MET A 1 -18.45 -6.57 1.09
CA MET A 1 -18.45 -6.00 2.46
C MET A 1 -19.03 -4.60 2.34
N PRO A 2 -20.13 -4.27 3.03
CA PRO A 2 -20.58 -2.89 3.07
C PRO A 2 -19.48 -2.05 3.72
N LEU A 3 -19.20 -0.88 3.14
CA LEU A 3 -18.43 0.16 3.81
C LEU A 3 -19.12 0.38 5.16
N GLY A 4 -18.47 -0.03 6.26
CA GLY A 4 -19.06 -0.02 7.60
C GLY A 4 -19.62 1.36 7.95
N SER A 5 -20.55 1.40 8.90
CA SER A 5 -21.11 2.65 9.43
C SER A 5 -19.99 3.63 9.79
N PHE A 6 -20.03 4.82 9.19
CA PHE A 6 -19.13 5.93 9.52
C PHE A 6 -19.78 6.80 10.59
N GLU A 7 -19.03 7.07 11.66
CA GLU A 7 -19.39 8.06 12.68
C GLU A 7 -18.90 9.46 12.24
N PRO A 8 -19.49 10.56 12.74
CA PRO A 8 -19.11 11.92 12.34
C PRO A 8 -17.63 12.26 12.55
N ASP A 9 -17.01 11.66 13.56
CA ASP A 9 -15.59 11.88 13.93
C ASP A 9 -14.64 10.91 13.21
N ASP A 10 -15.16 10.02 12.36
CA ASP A 10 -14.32 9.07 11.63
C ASP A 10 -13.50 9.81 10.56
N LEU A 11 -12.20 9.57 10.61
CA LEU A 11 -11.24 10.04 9.64
C LEU A 11 -11.03 9.01 8.53
N ILE A 12 -10.56 9.49 7.39
CA ILE A 12 -10.30 8.71 6.18
C ILE A 12 -8.82 8.81 5.85
N LEU A 13 -8.19 7.67 5.57
CA LEU A 13 -6.88 7.58 4.95
C LEU A 13 -7.06 7.51 3.44
N VAL A 14 -6.35 8.38 2.71
CA VAL A 14 -6.25 8.31 1.25
C VAL A 14 -4.78 8.19 0.86
N VAL A 15 -4.46 7.24 0.00
CA VAL A 15 -3.10 7.05 -0.54
C VAL A 15 -3.13 7.15 -2.05
N TYR A 16 -2.21 7.93 -2.60
CA TYR A 16 -2.16 8.30 -4.01
C TYR A 16 -1.00 7.63 -4.75
N SER A 17 -1.17 7.43 -6.06
CA SER A 17 -0.16 6.85 -6.95
C SER A 17 1.08 7.73 -7.11
N ASP A 18 0.96 9.03 -6.84
CA ASP A 18 2.06 9.99 -6.87
C ASP A 18 2.97 9.96 -5.63
N GLY A 19 2.71 9.06 -4.67
CA GLY A 19 3.54 8.94 -3.46
C GLY A 19 3.11 9.82 -2.30
N ASN A 20 1.93 10.43 -2.37
CA ASN A 20 1.33 11.13 -1.23
C ASN A 20 0.31 10.27 -0.48
N TYR A 21 0.20 10.50 0.82
CA TYR A 21 -0.98 10.12 1.61
C TYR A 21 -1.57 11.35 2.30
N GLU A 22 -2.84 11.29 2.66
CA GLU A 22 -3.46 12.29 3.53
C GLU A 22 -4.47 11.63 4.47
N ILE A 23 -4.68 12.28 5.62
CA ILE A 23 -5.80 11.99 6.51
C ILE A 23 -6.79 13.12 6.36
N THR A 24 -8.06 12.80 6.13
CA THR A 24 -9.13 13.78 5.94
C THR A 24 -10.39 13.36 6.67
N ASP A 25 -11.34 14.27 6.82
CA ASP A 25 -12.68 13.99 7.33
C ASP A 25 -13.61 13.56 6.18
N GLN A 26 -14.90 13.43 6.47
CA GLN A 26 -15.93 12.99 5.51
C GLN A 26 -16.55 14.15 4.71
N GLU A 27 -15.78 15.22 4.44
CA GLU A 27 -16.31 16.37 3.70
C GLU A 27 -16.85 15.97 2.32
N THR A 28 -18.17 16.12 2.14
CA THR A 28 -18.89 15.73 0.93
C THR A 28 -18.47 16.51 -0.33
N THR A 29 -17.79 17.64 -0.15
CA THR A 29 -17.29 18.47 -1.26
C THR A 29 -15.91 18.03 -1.75
N GLN A 30 -15.21 17.16 -1.01
CA GLN A 30 -13.88 16.71 -1.39
C GLN A 30 -13.96 15.79 -2.61
N LYS A 31 -13.38 16.23 -3.72
CA LYS A 31 -13.31 15.44 -4.96
C LYS A 31 -11.97 14.75 -5.02
N PHE A 32 -11.98 13.43 -4.91
CA PHE A 32 -10.81 12.61 -5.18
C PHE A 32 -10.70 12.31 -6.67
N ASP A 33 -9.50 12.42 -7.20
CA ASP A 33 -9.18 11.94 -8.54
C ASP A 33 -9.08 10.41 -8.49
N ALA A 34 -10.14 9.73 -8.93
CA ALA A 34 -10.26 8.28 -8.80
C ALA A 34 -9.11 7.52 -9.48
N ASP A 35 -8.54 8.08 -10.54
CA ASP A 35 -7.43 7.46 -11.29
C ASP A 35 -6.09 7.55 -10.52
N LYS A 36 -6.01 8.44 -9.51
CA LYS A 36 -4.82 8.62 -8.68
C LYS A 36 -4.93 7.96 -7.32
N VAL A 37 -6.13 7.61 -6.85
CA VAL A 37 -6.33 6.99 -5.55
C VAL A 37 -6.05 5.49 -5.64
N LEU A 38 -5.07 5.03 -4.85
CA LEU A 38 -4.74 3.61 -4.73
C LEU A 38 -5.43 2.93 -3.55
N GLN A 39 -5.62 3.66 -2.45
CA GLN A 39 -6.28 3.17 -1.25
C GLN A 39 -7.13 4.30 -0.66
N ILE A 40 -8.37 3.98 -0.31
CA ILE A 40 -9.25 4.85 0.48
C ILE A 40 -10.00 4.00 1.50
N GLU A 41 -9.85 4.31 2.78
CA GLU A 41 -10.52 3.60 3.86
C GLU A 41 -10.62 4.46 5.13
N LYS A 42 -11.42 4.00 6.11
CA LYS A 42 -11.41 4.58 7.46
C LYS A 42 -10.00 4.51 8.05
N PHE A 43 -9.49 5.65 8.51
CA PHE A 43 -8.19 5.75 9.14
C PHE A 43 -8.17 5.05 10.50
N ASP A 44 -7.12 4.27 10.71
CA ASP A 44 -6.82 3.62 11.98
C ASP A 44 -5.32 3.84 12.25
N PRO A 45 -4.96 4.57 13.33
CA PRO A 45 -3.55 4.90 13.63
C PRO A 45 -2.71 3.66 13.96
N GLU A 46 -3.32 2.53 14.33
CA GLU A 46 -2.60 1.30 14.63
C GLU A 46 -2.27 0.47 13.39
N LYS A 47 -2.95 0.74 12.27
CA LYS A 47 -2.68 0.04 11.01
C LYS A 47 -1.36 0.47 10.39
N VAL A 48 -0.67 -0.52 9.83
CA VAL A 48 0.56 -0.33 9.07
C VAL A 48 0.21 -0.17 7.60
N ILE A 49 0.64 0.93 6.99
CA ILE A 49 0.61 1.10 5.55
C ILE A 49 1.77 0.31 4.96
N THR A 50 1.45 -0.66 4.10
CA THR A 50 2.42 -1.40 3.30
C THR A 50 2.29 -0.95 1.86
N ALA A 51 3.36 -0.35 1.32
CA ALA A 51 3.40 0.20 -0.03
C ALA A 51 4.57 -0.40 -0.82
N VAL A 52 4.33 -0.66 -2.10
CA VAL A 52 5.38 -0.93 -3.08
C VAL A 52 5.42 0.22 -4.06
N TYR A 53 6.60 0.81 -4.27
CA TYR A 53 6.78 1.93 -5.18
C TYR A 53 7.99 1.70 -6.09
N ALA A 54 7.98 2.32 -7.27
CA ALA A 54 9.08 2.26 -8.21
C ALA A 54 10.08 3.41 -7.96
N ASP A 55 11.36 3.06 -7.78
CA ASP A 55 12.49 3.98 -7.85
C ASP A 55 13.08 3.87 -9.27
N MET A 56 12.64 4.76 -10.15
CA MET A 56 12.93 4.71 -11.58
C MET A 56 14.35 5.16 -11.92
N GLU A 57 14.99 5.91 -11.03
CA GLU A 57 16.42 6.24 -11.12
C GLU A 57 17.26 4.96 -11.00
N LYS A 58 16.93 4.11 -10.02
CA LYS A 58 17.65 2.85 -9.75
C LYS A 58 17.05 1.62 -10.44
N LYS A 59 15.95 1.79 -11.18
CA LYS A 59 15.20 0.71 -11.83
C LYS A 59 14.90 -0.45 -10.86
N GLN A 60 14.28 -0.13 -9.74
CA GLN A 60 13.90 -1.12 -8.72
C GLN A 60 12.53 -0.83 -8.12
N TYR A 61 11.88 -1.87 -7.62
CA TYR A 61 10.73 -1.76 -6.73
C TYR A 61 11.21 -1.77 -5.28
N ILE A 62 10.67 -0.85 -4.49
CA ILE A 62 10.95 -0.70 -3.06
C ILE A 62 9.69 -1.05 -2.28
N LEU A 63 9.85 -1.89 -1.26
CA LEU A 63 8.86 -2.17 -0.24
C LEU A 63 9.07 -1.24 0.95
N LYS A 64 8.01 -0.52 1.33
CA LYS A 64 7.99 0.33 2.51
C LYS A 64 6.81 0.00 3.41
N ARG A 65 7.08 -0.08 4.72
CA ARG A 65 6.07 -0.31 5.75
C ARG A 65 6.21 0.73 6.85
N PHE A 66 5.12 1.43 7.17
CA PHE A 66 5.13 2.51 8.16
C PHE A 66 3.75 2.70 8.80
N LYS A 67 3.71 3.31 9.97
CA LYS A 67 2.48 3.85 10.57
C LYS A 67 2.40 5.35 10.29
N VAL A 68 1.19 5.90 10.26
CA VAL A 68 1.04 7.35 10.16
C VAL A 68 1.33 7.97 11.52
N GLU A 69 2.26 8.93 11.55
CA GLU A 69 2.73 9.58 12.80
C GLU A 69 2.17 11.00 12.98
N THR A 70 1.47 11.52 11.97
CA THR A 70 0.91 12.90 11.98
C THR A 70 -0.56 12.91 12.39
N SER A 71 -0.97 13.95 13.10
CA SER A 71 -2.38 14.26 13.37
C SER A 71 -2.92 15.39 12.47
N THR A 72 -2.08 15.95 11.59
CA THR A 72 -2.50 17.03 10.69
C THR A 72 -3.45 16.50 9.61
N LEU A 73 -4.65 17.04 9.59
CA LEU A 73 -5.67 16.71 8.59
C LEU A 73 -5.52 17.56 7.33
N LYS A 74 -6.11 17.06 6.22
CA LYS A 74 -6.25 17.77 4.93
C LYS A 74 -4.92 18.29 4.36
N SER A 75 -3.84 17.58 4.69
CA SER A 75 -2.49 17.88 4.24
C SER A 75 -1.89 16.63 3.62
N LYS A 76 -1.26 16.80 2.45
CA LYS A 76 -0.57 15.71 1.77
C LYS A 76 0.84 15.54 2.30
N PHE A 77 1.21 14.29 2.56
CA PHE A 77 2.52 13.89 3.03
C PHE A 77 3.16 12.94 2.03
N PHE A 78 4.28 13.36 1.46
CA PHE A 78 5.04 12.58 0.49
C PHE A 78 5.89 11.52 1.20
N PHE A 79 5.67 10.24 0.90
CA PHE A 79 6.27 9.13 1.64
C PHE A 79 7.18 8.23 0.79
N ILE A 80 7.39 8.50 -0.49
CA ILE A 80 8.36 7.74 -1.30
C ILE A 80 9.66 8.52 -1.46
N LYS A 81 10.69 7.90 -2.04
CA LYS A 81 11.90 8.62 -2.41
C LYS A 81 11.58 9.60 -3.55
N GLU A 82 12.01 10.85 -3.41
CA GLU A 82 11.92 11.84 -4.49
C GLU A 82 12.69 11.37 -5.73
N GLY A 83 12.11 11.60 -6.90
CA GLY A 83 12.72 11.21 -8.16
C GLY A 83 11.75 11.37 -9.33
N ALA A 84 12.31 11.62 -10.51
CA ALA A 84 11.52 11.67 -11.74
C ALA A 84 10.89 10.31 -12.03
N ASP A 85 9.62 10.32 -12.41
CA ASP A 85 8.82 9.14 -12.77
C ASP A 85 8.66 8.10 -11.66
N ASN A 86 9.01 8.41 -10.41
CA ASN A 86 8.68 7.53 -9.28
C ASN A 86 7.17 7.53 -9.04
N TYR A 87 6.61 6.36 -8.77
CA TYR A 87 5.19 6.20 -8.48
C TYR A 87 4.98 5.02 -7.55
N VAL A 88 3.83 5.01 -6.88
CA VAL A 88 3.38 3.90 -6.04
C VAL A 88 2.65 2.90 -6.91
N GLU A 89 3.09 1.65 -6.88
CA GLU A 89 2.53 0.54 -7.65
C GLU A 89 1.34 -0.08 -6.90
N ALA A 90 1.49 -0.32 -5.61
CA ALA A 90 0.48 -1.01 -4.81
C ALA A 90 0.53 -0.57 -3.35
N VAL A 91 -0.65 -0.46 -2.72
CA VAL A 91 -0.80 -0.11 -1.30
C VAL A 91 -1.82 -1.03 -0.64
N THR A 92 -1.58 -1.40 0.63
CA THR A 92 -2.54 -2.08 1.49
C THR A 92 -2.30 -1.72 2.95
N THR A 93 -3.34 -1.88 3.77
CA THR A 93 -3.28 -1.80 5.24
C THR A 93 -3.57 -3.14 5.92
N ASP A 94 -3.60 -4.24 5.14
CA ASP A 94 -3.74 -5.60 5.69
C ASP A 94 -2.58 -5.89 6.66
N PRO A 95 -2.85 -6.42 7.88
CA PRO A 95 -1.81 -6.74 8.85
C PRO A 95 -0.83 -7.82 8.38
N GLU A 96 -1.28 -8.73 7.51
CA GLU A 96 -0.46 -9.80 6.92
C GLU A 96 -0.39 -9.67 5.38
N PRO A 97 0.26 -8.62 4.86
CA PRO A 97 0.23 -8.31 3.43
C PRO A 97 0.95 -9.39 2.63
N VAL A 98 0.22 -10.03 1.72
CA VAL A 98 0.76 -11.00 0.77
C VAL A 98 0.61 -10.47 -0.65
N LEU A 99 1.74 -10.33 -1.34
CA LEU A 99 1.79 -9.83 -2.71
C LEU A 99 2.06 -10.98 -3.68
N ALA A 100 1.17 -11.18 -4.65
CA ALA A 100 1.45 -11.98 -5.82
C ALA A 100 2.17 -11.10 -6.85
N MET A 101 3.41 -11.46 -7.18
CA MET A 101 4.22 -10.77 -8.18
C MET A 101 4.45 -11.70 -9.36
N GLN A 102 4.25 -11.19 -10.56
CA GLN A 102 4.56 -11.91 -11.80
C GLN A 102 5.52 -11.08 -12.65
N GLN A 103 6.54 -11.72 -13.22
CA GLN A 103 7.53 -11.04 -14.05
C GLN A 103 8.01 -11.95 -15.18
N GLY A 104 8.06 -11.42 -16.40
CA GLY A 104 8.53 -12.13 -17.60
C GLY A 104 7.56 -11.95 -18.76
N LYS A 105 7.84 -12.61 -19.89
CA LYS A 105 6.95 -12.61 -21.06
C LYS A 105 6.80 -14.03 -21.61
N GLY A 106 5.60 -14.34 -22.12
CA GLY A 106 5.31 -15.63 -22.74
C GLY A 106 5.51 -16.82 -21.80
N THR A 107 6.32 -17.78 -22.21
CA THR A 107 6.56 -19.02 -21.45
C THR A 107 7.52 -18.87 -20.27
N GLN A 108 8.15 -17.70 -20.10
CA GLN A 108 9.12 -17.44 -19.01
C GLN A 108 8.56 -16.60 -17.86
N ILE A 109 7.23 -16.56 -17.69
CA ILE A 109 6.61 -15.84 -16.57
C ILE A 109 6.97 -16.53 -15.25
N ARG A 110 7.68 -15.81 -14.39
CA ARG A 110 7.96 -16.22 -13.01
C ARG A 110 6.89 -15.63 -12.11
N LYS A 111 6.25 -16.48 -11.29
CA LYS A 111 5.26 -16.07 -10.29
C LYS A 111 5.81 -16.31 -8.90
N ALA A 112 5.64 -15.33 -8.02
CA ALA A 112 6.03 -15.42 -6.62
C ALA A 112 4.88 -14.92 -5.73
N LYS A 113 4.72 -15.52 -4.55
CA LYS A 113 3.87 -14.99 -3.48
C LYS A 113 4.76 -14.58 -2.32
N LEU A 114 4.74 -13.30 -1.99
CA LEU A 114 5.66 -12.67 -1.05
C LEU A 114 4.89 -12.25 0.20
N LYS A 115 5.25 -12.80 1.37
CA LYS A 115 4.77 -12.32 2.67
C LYS A 115 5.58 -11.09 3.06
N LEU A 116 5.07 -9.89 2.79
CA LEU A 116 5.86 -8.66 2.86
C LEU A 116 6.28 -8.31 4.29
N GLY A 117 5.48 -8.71 5.29
CA GLY A 117 5.84 -8.56 6.70
C GLY A 117 7.09 -9.33 7.14
N LYS A 118 7.52 -10.34 6.37
CA LYS A 118 8.78 -11.07 6.60
C LYS A 118 9.97 -10.49 5.83
N ILE A 119 9.73 -9.56 4.90
CA ILE A 119 10.75 -8.99 4.00
C ILE A 119 11.21 -7.63 4.52
N ALA A 120 10.28 -6.83 5.03
CA ALA A 120 10.59 -5.52 5.61
C ALA A 120 9.89 -5.36 6.95
N GLU A 121 10.58 -4.74 7.90
CA GLU A 121 10.00 -4.31 9.17
C GLU A 121 9.26 -2.98 9.02
N VAL A 122 8.50 -2.61 10.05
CA VAL A 122 7.86 -1.30 10.12
C VAL A 122 8.94 -0.26 10.45
N THR A 123 9.04 0.77 9.63
CA THR A 123 9.99 1.87 9.80
C THR A 123 9.26 3.21 9.75
N GLY A 124 9.96 4.32 10.02
CA GLY A 124 9.36 5.65 9.95
C GLY A 124 8.96 6.04 8.52
N TRP A 125 7.94 6.89 8.38
CA TRP A 125 7.41 7.31 7.07
C TRP A 125 8.38 8.13 6.22
N LYS A 126 9.54 8.55 6.74
CA LYS A 126 10.59 9.26 5.97
C LYS A 126 11.70 8.35 5.44
N THR A 127 11.71 7.06 5.77
CA THR A 127 12.74 6.12 5.29
C THR A 127 12.55 5.81 3.81
N VAL A 128 13.56 5.25 3.15
CA VAL A 128 13.41 4.79 1.76
C VAL A 128 12.62 3.47 1.71
N GLY A 129 12.92 2.54 2.61
CA GLY A 129 12.38 1.18 2.58
C GLY A 129 13.41 0.16 2.08
N THR A 130 12.95 -1.05 1.79
CA THR A 130 13.78 -2.21 1.42
C THR A 130 13.59 -2.55 -0.06
N LYS A 131 14.67 -2.84 -0.78
CA LYS A 131 14.57 -3.32 -2.17
C LYS A 131 13.76 -4.63 -2.21
N LEU A 132 12.70 -4.64 -3.04
CA LEU A 132 11.83 -5.79 -3.22
C LEU A 132 12.22 -6.61 -4.45
N ALA A 133 12.38 -5.95 -5.59
CA ALA A 133 12.69 -6.57 -6.87
C ALA A 133 13.32 -5.56 -7.84
N ASP A 134 13.94 -6.05 -8.91
CA ASP A 134 14.33 -5.19 -10.03
C ASP A 134 13.10 -4.77 -10.84
N TYR A 135 13.10 -3.53 -11.30
CA TYR A 135 12.02 -2.99 -12.10
C TYR A 135 11.97 -3.67 -13.47
N SER A 136 10.79 -4.07 -13.89
CA SER A 136 10.50 -4.46 -15.27
C SER A 136 9.11 -3.96 -15.64
N LYS A 137 8.95 -3.50 -16.88
CA LYS A 137 7.65 -3.07 -17.41
C LYS A 137 6.64 -4.21 -17.50
N SER A 138 7.08 -5.47 -17.44
CA SER A 138 6.20 -6.65 -17.42
C SER A 138 5.92 -7.13 -15.99
N THR A 139 6.31 -6.37 -14.97
CA THR A 139 6.00 -6.75 -13.59
C THR A 139 4.54 -6.43 -13.33
N GLU A 140 3.79 -7.44 -12.89
CA GLU A 140 2.42 -7.30 -12.43
C GLU A 140 2.37 -7.63 -10.93
N MET A 141 1.66 -6.82 -10.15
CA MET A 141 1.55 -6.96 -8.71
C MET A 141 0.09 -6.94 -8.27
N GLU A 142 -0.31 -7.95 -7.51
CA GLU A 142 -1.68 -8.07 -7.01
C GLU A 142 -1.68 -8.49 -5.54
N TRP A 143 -2.51 -7.84 -4.73
CA TRP A 143 -2.72 -8.25 -3.35
C TRP A 143 -3.49 -9.56 -3.27
N VAL A 144 -2.90 -10.56 -2.61
CA VAL A 144 -3.59 -11.81 -2.31
C VAL A 144 -4.51 -11.54 -1.12
N ARG A 145 -5.81 -11.41 -1.38
CA ARG A 145 -6.80 -11.28 -0.31
C ARG A 145 -6.80 -12.56 0.52
N SER A 146 -6.51 -12.45 1.82
CA SER A 146 -6.83 -13.52 2.75
C SER A 146 -8.37 -13.61 2.81
N LYS A 147 -8.93 -14.83 2.75
CA LYS A 147 -10.35 -15.00 3.08
C LYS A 147 -10.47 -14.79 4.59
N PRO A 148 -11.25 -13.83 5.10
CA PRO A 148 -11.59 -13.80 6.51
C PRO A 148 -12.46 -15.04 6.78
N GLY A 149 -11.90 -16.07 7.43
CA GLY A 149 -12.66 -17.27 7.81
C GLY A 149 -11.99 -18.63 7.65
N ALA A 150 -10.66 -18.74 7.49
CA ALA A 150 -9.99 -20.02 7.76
C ALA A 150 -9.88 -20.22 9.29
N GLN A 151 -11.00 -20.53 9.91
CA GLN A 151 -11.06 -21.12 11.24
C GLN A 151 -10.18 -22.37 11.20
N PRO A 152 -9.24 -22.58 12.15
CA PRO A 152 -8.53 -23.84 12.20
C PRO A 152 -9.59 -24.90 12.50
N GLU A 153 -9.80 -25.83 11.57
CA GLU A 153 -10.46 -27.09 11.90
C GLU A 153 -9.56 -27.74 12.96
N LEU A 154 -9.97 -27.62 14.22
CA LEU A 154 -9.62 -28.57 15.26
C LEU A 154 -10.17 -29.91 14.79
N PHE A 155 -9.30 -30.75 14.23
CA PHE A 155 -9.60 -32.17 14.14
C PHE A 155 -9.42 -32.76 15.55
N GLU A 156 -10.46 -33.47 15.99
CA GLU A 156 -10.50 -34.37 17.16
C GLU A 156 -9.40 -35.44 17.12
#